data_AF-A0A1H0BW48-F1
#
_entry.id   AF-A0A1H0BW48-F1
#
_cell.length_a   1.000
_cell.length_b   1.000
_cell.length_c   1.000
_cell.angle_alpha   90.00
_cell.angle_beta   90.00
_cell.angle_gamma   90.00
#
_symmetry.space_group_name_H-M   'P 1'
#
loop_
_entity.id
_entity.type
_entity.pdbx_description
1 polymer ?
#
loop_
_entity_poly.entity_id
_entity_poly.type
_entity_poly.pdbx_seq_one_letter_code
_entity_poly.pdbx_strand_id
1 'polypeptide(L)'
;MSKRRWKLIRPTSLRNAMELCKEYAREVHNKGMQRISDEMGVTDHWTVYKWLQTARMPACMIRPYEQACGCDYITRWIAASAGRLTIEIPSGRKCAAEDMQALQELLNTAAGKLMAFYAKNSEADETLSAIQSAMESLAWHRGNVSQSSNPQLDFGEQP
;
A
#
# COMPACT_ATOMS: atom_id res chain seq x y z
N MET A 1 -18.70 -0.36 -13.39
CA MET A 1 -18.17 -0.11 -12.03
C MET A 1 -16.82 0.57 -12.19
N SER A 2 -16.62 1.73 -11.57
CA SER A 2 -15.36 2.49 -11.68
C SER A 2 -14.18 1.63 -11.19
N LYS A 3 -13.11 1.53 -11.99
CA LYS A 3 -11.93 0.73 -11.66
C LYS A 3 -11.28 1.33 -10.42
N ARG A 4 -11.32 0.61 -9.31
CA ARG A 4 -10.82 1.08 -8.02
C ARG A 4 -9.32 1.39 -8.13
N ARG A 5 -8.90 2.61 -7.77
CA ARG A 5 -7.49 3.03 -7.82
C ARG A 5 -6.73 2.51 -6.60
N TRP A 6 -6.35 1.24 -6.62
CA TRP A 6 -5.71 0.54 -5.50
C TRP A 6 -4.48 1.25 -4.91
N LYS A 7 -3.60 1.82 -5.75
CA LYS A 7 -2.39 2.54 -5.28
C LYS A 7 -2.68 3.74 -4.36
N LEU A 8 -3.86 4.36 -4.49
CA LEU A 8 -4.24 5.55 -3.73
C LEU A 8 -5.02 5.21 -2.45
N ILE A 9 -5.45 3.95 -2.29
CA ILE A 9 -6.24 3.57 -1.11
C ILE A 9 -5.33 3.53 0.11
N ARG A 10 -5.85 4.04 1.22
CA ARG A 10 -5.22 3.94 2.54
C ARG A 10 -6.19 3.32 3.54
N PRO A 11 -5.76 2.30 4.30
CA PRO A 11 -6.59 1.66 5.30
C PRO A 11 -6.83 2.57 6.51
N THR A 12 -8.05 2.55 7.05
CA THR A 12 -8.44 3.35 8.22
C THR A 12 -8.35 2.57 9.55
N SER A 13 -8.27 1.24 9.49
CA SER A 13 -8.13 0.35 10.65
C SER A 13 -7.45 -0.95 10.23
N LEU A 14 -6.96 -1.74 11.20
CA LEU A 14 -6.39 -3.06 10.93
C LEU A 14 -7.38 -3.97 10.18
N ARG A 15 -8.66 -3.96 10.60
CA ARG A 15 -9.71 -4.71 9.92
C ARG A 15 -9.88 -4.25 8.48
N ASN A 16 -9.95 -2.94 8.26
CA ASN A 16 -10.07 -2.38 6.91
C ASN A 16 -8.86 -2.76 6.04
N ALA A 17 -7.65 -2.72 6.59
CA ALA A 17 -6.44 -3.17 5.89
C ALA A 17 -6.52 -4.63 5.44
N MET A 18 -6.96 -5.53 6.33
CA MET A 18 -7.15 -6.94 6.00
C MET A 18 -8.21 -7.13 4.90
N GLU A 19 -9.33 -6.40 4.99
CA GLU A 19 -10.39 -6.46 3.98
C GLU A 19 -9.91 -5.94 2.61
N LEU A 20 -9.14 -4.86 2.59
CA LEU A 20 -8.54 -4.33 1.36
C LEU A 20 -7.58 -5.33 0.71
N CYS A 21 -6.79 -6.08 1.51
CA CYS A 21 -5.95 -7.17 0.97
C CYS A 21 -6.80 -8.24 0.28
N LYS A 22 -7.88 -8.69 0.92
CA LYS A 22 -8.83 -9.67 0.35
C LYS A 22 -9.48 -9.15 -0.94
N GLU A 23 -9.98 -7.92 -0.91
CA GLU A 23 -10.65 -7.32 -2.07
C GLU A 23 -9.68 -7.09 -3.23
N TYR A 24 -8.43 -6.69 -2.95
CA TYR A 24 -7.37 -6.56 -3.95
C TYR A 24 -7.06 -7.91 -4.61
N ALA A 25 -6.88 -8.96 -3.80
CA ALA A 25 -6.62 -10.31 -4.28
C ALA A 25 -7.76 -10.82 -5.19
N ARG A 26 -9.02 -10.50 -4.85
CA ARG A 26 -10.19 -10.86 -5.66
C ARG A 26 -10.27 -10.07 -6.96
N GLU A 27 -10.10 -8.74 -6.91
CA GLU A 27 -10.31 -7.88 -8.09
C GLU A 27 -9.13 -7.88 -9.06
N VAL A 28 -7.90 -8.00 -8.57
CA VAL A 28 -6.68 -7.92 -9.39
C VAL A 28 -6.18 -9.29 -9.79
N HIS A 29 -6.22 -10.26 -8.87
CA HIS A 29 -5.68 -11.60 -9.09
C HIS A 29 -6.73 -12.69 -9.22
N ASN A 30 -8.02 -12.36 -9.13
CA ASN A 30 -9.14 -13.31 -9.15
C ASN A 30 -8.96 -14.47 -8.14
N LYS A 31 -8.35 -14.18 -6.98
CA LYS A 31 -8.11 -15.17 -5.92
C LYS A 31 -9.26 -15.17 -4.92
N GLY A 32 -9.83 -16.36 -4.68
CA GLY A 32 -10.77 -16.60 -3.58
C GLY A 32 -10.05 -16.92 -2.27
N MET A 33 -10.81 -16.97 -1.16
CA MET A 33 -10.23 -17.21 0.17
C MET A 33 -9.51 -18.56 0.29
N GLN A 34 -10.01 -19.60 -0.38
CA GLN A 34 -9.37 -20.93 -0.39
C GLN A 34 -7.96 -20.87 -0.97
N ARG A 35 -7.80 -20.22 -2.13
CA ARG A 35 -6.48 -20.05 -2.73
C ARG A 35 -5.54 -19.21 -1.86
N ILE A 36 -6.08 -18.18 -1.21
CA ILE A 36 -5.29 -17.36 -0.28
C ILE A 36 -4.83 -18.21 0.92
N SER A 37 -5.70 -19.02 1.53
CA SER A 37 -5.30 -19.88 2.65
C SER A 37 -4.26 -20.92 2.24
N ASP A 38 -4.40 -21.50 1.04
CA ASP A 38 -3.44 -22.49 0.53
C ASP A 38 -2.06 -21.85 0.34
N GLU A 39 -1.99 -20.68 -0.28
CA GLU A 39 -0.73 -19.93 -0.47
C GLU A 39 -0.10 -19.46 0.85
N MET A 40 -0.92 -19.22 1.88
CA MET A 40 -0.44 -18.94 3.24
C MET A 40 0.06 -20.18 3.99
N GLY A 41 -0.22 -21.39 3.50
CA GLY A 41 0.02 -22.64 4.23
C GLY A 41 -0.94 -22.85 5.41
N VAL A 42 -2.15 -22.27 5.37
CA VAL A 42 -3.19 -22.45 6.39
C VAL A 42 -4.13 -23.56 5.94
N THR A 43 -4.30 -24.59 6.78
CA THR A 43 -5.07 -25.79 6.45
C THR A 43 -6.57 -25.52 6.21
N ASP A 44 -7.14 -24.52 6.89
CA ASP A 44 -8.56 -24.19 6.77
C ASP A 44 -8.81 -22.71 6.52
N HIS A 45 -9.39 -22.40 5.36
CA HIS A 45 -9.80 -21.06 4.96
C HIS A 45 -10.77 -20.37 5.93
N TRP A 46 -11.57 -21.11 6.72
CA TRP A 46 -12.42 -20.51 7.77
C TRP A 46 -11.62 -19.83 8.86
N THR A 47 -10.40 -20.30 9.13
CA THR A 47 -9.48 -19.66 10.08
C THR A 47 -9.13 -18.24 9.63
N VAL A 48 -8.88 -18.06 8.33
CA VAL A 48 -8.58 -16.75 7.75
C VAL A 48 -9.81 -15.83 7.86
N TYR A 49 -11.01 -16.33 7.54
CA TYR A 49 -12.25 -15.56 7.76
C TYR A 49 -12.44 -15.13 9.22
N LYS A 50 -12.14 -16.01 10.18
CA LYS A 50 -12.22 -15.68 11.61
C LYS A 50 -11.21 -14.61 11.99
N TRP A 51 -10.00 -14.63 11.44
CA TRP A 51 -9.01 -13.57 11.65
C TRP A 51 -9.49 -12.22 11.08
N LEU A 52 -10.06 -12.20 9.87
CA LEU A 52 -10.65 -10.98 9.29
C LEU A 52 -11.82 -10.45 10.14
N GLN A 53 -12.70 -11.34 10.59
CA GLN A 53 -13.85 -10.98 11.43
C GLN A 53 -13.44 -10.42 12.78
N THR A 54 -12.31 -10.82 13.34
CA THR A 54 -11.85 -10.38 14.67
C THR A 54 -10.73 -9.36 14.62
N ALA A 55 -10.13 -9.11 13.45
CA ALA A 55 -8.88 -8.39 13.26
C ALA A 55 -7.72 -8.94 14.12
N ARG A 56 -7.72 -10.26 14.37
CA ARG A 56 -6.72 -10.95 15.21
C ARG A 56 -6.01 -12.03 14.41
N MET A 57 -5.22 -11.60 13.43
CA MET A 57 -4.29 -12.46 12.73
C MET A 57 -3.00 -12.60 13.55
N PRO A 58 -2.43 -13.81 13.70
CA PRO A 58 -1.10 -13.98 14.28
C PRO A 58 -0.06 -13.13 13.54
N ALA A 59 0.85 -12.49 14.26
CA ALA A 59 1.83 -11.59 13.65
C ALA A 59 2.70 -12.30 12.58
N CYS A 60 3.06 -13.56 12.80
CA CYS A 60 3.80 -14.39 11.85
C CYS A 60 3.02 -14.68 10.55
N MET A 61 1.70 -14.50 10.54
CA MET A 61 0.83 -14.72 9.37
C MET A 61 0.54 -13.45 8.57
N ILE A 62 0.94 -12.27 9.06
CA ILE A 62 0.73 -11.01 8.34
C ILE A 62 1.45 -11.03 6.99
N ARG A 63 2.74 -11.38 6.97
CA ARG A 63 3.52 -11.41 5.72
C ARG A 63 3.06 -12.49 4.75
N PRO A 64 2.81 -13.75 5.17
CA PRO A 64 2.18 -14.75 4.31
C PRO A 64 0.86 -14.29 3.70
N TYR A 65 -0.01 -13.64 4.48
CA TYR A 65 -1.29 -13.15 3.99
C TYR A 65 -1.13 -12.05 2.94
N GLU A 66 -0.31 -11.04 3.23
CA GLU A 66 0.00 -9.95 2.31
C GLU A 66 0.62 -10.45 1.00
N GLN A 67 1.53 -11.43 1.09
CA GLN A 67 2.15 -12.06 -0.07
C GLN A 67 1.14 -12.85 -0.90
N ALA A 68 0.27 -13.64 -0.27
CA ALA A 68 -0.80 -14.37 -0.96
C ALA A 68 -1.78 -13.42 -1.67
N CYS A 69 -2.09 -12.28 -1.01
CA CYS A 69 -2.93 -11.23 -1.58
C CYS A 69 -2.23 -10.38 -2.65
N GLY A 70 -0.90 -10.30 -2.66
CA GLY A 70 -0.12 -9.47 -3.58
C GLY A 70 -0.06 -7.99 -3.22
N CYS A 71 -0.29 -7.63 -1.95
CA CYS A 71 -0.29 -6.24 -1.47
C CYS A 71 0.04 -6.14 0.02
N ASP A 72 0.40 -4.95 0.50
CA ASP A 72 0.99 -4.72 1.83
C ASP A 72 0.18 -3.74 2.70
N TYR A 73 -1.15 -3.71 2.57
CA TYR A 73 -2.00 -2.76 3.31
C TYR A 73 -1.91 -2.91 4.83
N ILE A 74 -1.70 -4.12 5.37
CA ILE A 74 -1.62 -4.34 6.81
C ILE A 74 -0.34 -3.72 7.37
N THR A 75 0.80 -3.98 6.70
CA THR A 75 2.10 -3.43 7.04
C THR A 75 2.08 -1.90 6.93
N ARG A 76 1.50 -1.35 5.85
CA ARG A 76 1.32 0.11 5.71
C ARG A 76 0.49 0.70 6.85
N TRP A 77 -0.61 0.05 7.24
CA TRP A 77 -1.42 0.50 8.37
C TRP A 77 -0.68 0.44 9.70
N ILE A 78 0.05 -0.64 9.98
CA ILE A 78 0.83 -0.80 11.22
C ILE A 78 1.90 0.29 11.31
N ALA A 79 2.62 0.56 10.21
CA ALA A 79 3.61 1.62 10.17
C ALA A 79 2.96 3.01 10.37
N ALA A 80 1.90 3.32 9.62
CA ALA A 80 1.20 4.60 9.71
C ALA A 80 0.62 4.85 11.12
N SER A 81 0.01 3.84 11.74
CA SER A 81 -0.52 3.94 13.11
C SER A 81 0.56 4.16 14.16
N ALA A 82 1.80 3.78 13.87
CA ALA A 82 2.99 4.08 14.68
C ALA A 82 3.67 5.41 14.31
N GLY A 83 3.08 6.23 13.43
CA GLY A 83 3.68 7.48 12.94
C GLY A 83 4.93 7.26 12.08
N ARG A 84 5.04 6.09 11.44
CA ARG A 84 6.16 5.73 10.55
C ARG A 84 5.71 5.74 9.09
N LEU A 85 6.68 5.99 8.21
CA LEU A 85 6.51 5.99 6.76
C LEU A 85 7.09 4.71 6.17
N THR A 86 6.34 4.01 5.31
CA THR A 86 6.85 2.88 4.53
C THR A 86 7.32 3.35 3.18
N ILE A 87 8.52 2.92 2.77
CA ILE A 87 9.09 3.24 1.46
C ILE A 87 9.35 1.91 0.78
N GLU A 88 8.80 1.71 -0.42
CA GLU A 88 9.18 0.57 -1.25
C GLU A 88 10.66 0.73 -1.63
N ILE A 89 11.45 -0.33 -1.42
CA ILE A 89 12.87 -0.31 -1.73
C ILE A 89 13.03 0.04 -3.22
N PRO A 90 13.67 1.17 -3.55
CA PRO A 90 13.83 1.57 -4.93
C PRO A 90 14.82 0.62 -5.61
N SER A 91 14.46 0.13 -6.80
CA SER A 91 15.32 -0.71 -7.64
C SER A 91 16.30 0.08 -8.51
N GLY A 92 16.27 1.42 -8.44
CA GLY A 92 17.10 2.29 -9.29
C GLY A 92 16.62 2.37 -10.74
N ARG A 93 15.36 1.96 -11.02
CA ARG A 93 14.75 2.07 -12.35
C ARG A 93 14.77 3.52 -12.85
N LYS A 94 15.00 3.70 -14.15
CA LYS A 94 14.91 5.02 -14.80
C LYS A 94 13.50 5.58 -14.65
N CYS A 95 13.40 6.75 -14.00
CA CYS A 95 12.17 7.51 -13.86
C CYS A 95 11.66 7.93 -15.24
N ALA A 96 10.41 7.60 -15.57
CA ALA A 96 9.76 8.07 -16.79
C ALA A 96 9.10 9.44 -16.59
N ALA A 97 8.73 10.10 -17.69
CA ALA A 97 7.98 11.37 -17.63
C ALA A 97 6.62 11.21 -16.90
N GLU A 98 6.00 10.04 -17.03
CA GLU A 98 4.75 9.67 -16.37
C GLU A 98 4.89 9.63 -14.83
N ASP A 99 6.02 9.12 -14.33
CA ASP A 99 6.29 9.06 -12.89
C ASP A 99 6.43 10.47 -12.29
N MET A 100 7.07 11.38 -13.03
CA MET A 100 7.22 12.78 -12.60
C MET A 100 5.89 13.53 -12.60
N GLN A 101 5.02 13.26 -13.58
CA GLN A 101 3.67 13.81 -13.62
C GLN A 101 2.82 13.30 -12.45
N ALA A 102 2.89 12.01 -12.14
CA ALA A 102 2.19 11.42 -10.98
C ALA A 102 2.69 12.00 -9.66
N LEU A 103 4.01 12.22 -9.51
CA LEU A 103 4.57 12.90 -8.34
C LEU A 103 4.02 14.33 -8.22
N GLN A 104 3.97 15.07 -9.32
CA GLN A 104 3.43 16.44 -9.33
C GLN A 104 1.95 16.49 -8.93
N GLU A 105 1.13 15.54 -9.43
CA GLU A 105 -0.28 15.41 -9.04
C GLU A 105 -0.43 15.16 -7.53
N LEU A 106 0.37 14.24 -6.98
CA LEU A 106 0.35 13.90 -5.55
C LEU A 106 0.75 15.09 -4.67
N LEU A 107 1.83 15.78 -5.03
CA LEU A 107 2.33 16.94 -4.28
C LEU A 107 1.32 18.09 -4.30
N ASN A 108 0.74 18.39 -5.47
CA ASN A 108 -0.27 19.43 -5.59
C ASN A 108 -1.55 19.08 -4.80
N THR A 109 -1.96 17.81 -4.83
CA THR A 109 -3.12 17.34 -4.06
C THR A 109 -2.88 17.47 -2.56
N ALA A 110 -1.70 17.07 -2.07
CA ALA A 110 -1.33 17.20 -0.66
C ALA A 110 -1.29 18.67 -0.21
N ALA A 111 -0.68 19.55 -1.01
CA ALA A 111 -0.68 20.99 -0.75
C ALA A 111 -2.10 21.57 -0.76
N GLY A 112 -2.94 21.16 -1.71
CA GLY A 112 -4.36 21.55 -1.78
C GLY A 112 -5.15 21.15 -0.55
N LYS A 113 -5.02 19.89 -0.11
CA LYS A 113 -5.68 19.38 1.10
C LYS A 113 -5.16 20.07 2.36
N LEU A 114 -3.86 20.36 2.46
CA LEU A 114 -3.28 21.15 3.55
C LEU A 114 -3.89 22.55 3.63
N MET A 115 -3.95 23.27 2.51
CA MET A 115 -4.58 24.60 2.44
C MET A 115 -6.06 24.54 2.86
N ALA A 116 -6.81 23.55 2.34
CA ALA A 116 -8.21 23.35 2.69
C ALA A 116 -8.41 23.02 4.18
N PHE A 117 -7.53 22.20 4.77
CA PHE A 117 -7.57 21.85 6.19
C PHE A 117 -7.37 23.07 7.08
N TYR A 118 -6.35 23.90 6.80
CA TYR A 118 -6.11 25.13 7.57
C TYR A 118 -7.21 26.19 7.35
N ALA A 119 -7.91 26.14 6.22
CA ALA A 119 -9.13 26.92 5.98
C ALA A 119 -10.40 26.30 6.60
N LYS A 120 -10.30 25.20 7.38
CA LYS A 120 -11.41 24.45 7.99
C LYS A 120 -12.41 23.85 6.99
N ASN A 121 -11.93 23.48 5.80
CA ASN A 121 -12.72 22.96 4.68
C ASN A 121 -12.28 21.56 4.23
N SER A 122 -11.57 20.81 5.09
CA SER A 122 -11.16 19.43 4.84
C SER A 122 -11.03 18.68 6.16
N GLU A 123 -11.31 17.38 6.14
CA GLU A 123 -11.14 16.50 7.29
C GLU A 123 -9.66 16.20 7.56
N ALA A 124 -9.33 15.96 8.83
CA ALA A 124 -7.96 15.66 9.26
C ALA A 124 -7.42 14.38 8.61
N ASP A 125 -8.20 13.30 8.61
CA ASP A 125 -7.79 11.99 8.10
C ASP A 125 -7.50 12.02 6.60
N GLU A 126 -8.32 12.72 5.82
CA GLU A 126 -8.09 12.89 4.38
C GLU A 126 -6.82 13.67 4.09
N THR A 127 -6.56 14.71 4.89
CA THR A 127 -5.38 15.56 4.75
C THR A 127 -4.11 14.79 5.10
N LEU A 128 -4.12 14.05 6.22
CA LEU A 128 -3.00 13.20 6.64
C LEU A 128 -2.69 12.12 5.60
N SER A 129 -3.72 11.47 5.04
CA SER A 129 -3.57 10.47 3.98
C SER A 129 -2.90 11.02 2.72
N ALA A 130 -3.27 12.25 2.31
CA ALA A 130 -2.67 12.92 1.17
C ALA A 130 -1.19 13.29 1.42
N ILE A 131 -0.87 13.84 2.60
CA ILE A 131 0.51 14.16 3.00
C ILE A 131 1.36 12.90 3.04
N GLN A 132 0.86 11.83 3.65
CA GLN A 132 1.54 10.54 3.72
C GLN A 132 1.90 10.03 2.31
N SER A 133 0.94 10.05 1.38
CA SER A 133 1.16 9.60 0.01
C SER A 133 2.25 10.42 -0.72
N ALA A 134 2.26 11.73 -0.51
CA ALA A 134 3.30 12.61 -1.05
C ALA A 134 4.69 12.33 -0.45
N MET A 135 4.77 12.13 0.87
CA MET A 135 6.03 11.79 1.55
C MET A 135 6.59 10.44 1.09
N GLU A 136 5.74 9.41 0.94
CA GLU A 136 6.10 8.09 0.42
C GLU A 136 6.68 8.20 -1.00
N SER A 137 6.02 8.97 -1.88
CA SER A 137 6.47 9.19 -3.24
C SER A 137 7.82 9.92 -3.30
N LEU A 138 7.98 11.01 -2.56
CA LEU A 138 9.27 11.72 -2.46
C LEU A 138 10.39 10.83 -1.93
N ALA A 139 10.10 9.99 -0.94
CA ALA A 139 11.07 9.09 -0.37
C ALA A 139 11.53 8.01 -1.36
N TRP A 140 10.63 7.51 -2.21
CA TRP A 140 10.97 6.62 -3.32
C TRP A 140 11.90 7.31 -4.33
N HIS A 141 11.57 8.53 -4.77
CA HIS A 141 12.43 9.30 -5.67
C HIS A 141 13.81 9.60 -5.06
N ARG A 142 13.86 9.95 -3.77
CA ARG A 142 15.12 10.11 -3.02
C ARG A 142 15.97 8.85 -3.10
N GLY A 143 15.35 7.69 -2.91
CA GLY A 143 16.05 6.41 -2.97
C GLY A 143 16.56 6.07 -4.38
N ASN A 144 15.79 6.36 -5.44
CA ASN A 144 16.27 6.21 -6.83
C ASN A 144 17.46 7.12 -7.13
N VAL A 145 17.41 8.39 -6.70
CA VAL A 145 18.54 9.32 -6.84
C VAL A 145 19.75 8.78 -6.10
N SER A 146 19.58 8.27 -4.87
CA SER A 146 20.67 7.68 -4.08
C SER A 146 21.25 6.42 -4.71
N GLN A 147 20.46 5.60 -5.40
CA GLN A 147 20.91 4.37 -6.06
C GLN A 147 21.42 4.57 -7.49
N SER A 148 21.23 5.76 -8.09
CA SER A 148 21.82 6.08 -9.40
C SER A 148 23.35 5.89 -9.44
N SER A 149 24.01 5.99 -8.29
CA SER A 149 25.46 5.77 -8.14
C SER A 149 25.86 4.29 -8.07
N ASN A 150 24.94 3.38 -7.72
CA ASN A 150 25.17 1.92 -7.67
C ASN A 150 23.87 1.18 -8.01
N PRO A 151 23.50 1.09 -9.31
CA PRO A 151 22.26 0.45 -9.73
C PRO A 151 22.24 -1.04 -9.36
N GLN A 152 21.11 -1.52 -8.82
CA GLN A 152 20.91 -2.96 -8.63
C GLN A 152 20.73 -3.65 -9.99
N LEU A 153 21.15 -4.91 -10.09
CA LEU A 153 20.92 -5.72 -11.29
C LEU A 153 19.42 -5.88 -11.52
N ASP A 154 18.92 -5.32 -12.62
CA ASP A 154 17.53 -5.47 -13.06
C ASP A 154 17.34 -6.87 -13.65
N PHE A 155 16.96 -7.82 -12.80
CA PHE A 155 16.48 -9.13 -13.23
C PHE A 155 15.05 -8.95 -13.70
N GLY A 156 14.90 -8.49 -14.95
CA GLY A 156 13.62 -8.04 -15.53
C GLY A 156 12.42 -8.90 -15.14
N GLU A 157 11.26 -8.25 -15.01
CA GLU A 157 9.96 -8.84 -14.65
C GLU A 157 9.78 -10.21 -15.32
N GLN A 158 9.89 -11.29 -14.54
CA GLN A 158 9.54 -12.63 -15.03
C GLN A 158 8.02 -12.66 -15.33
N PRO A 159 7.63 -13.30 -16.45
CA PRO A 159 6.27 -13.24 -16.99
C PRO A 159 5.20 -13.86 -16.08
#